data_AF-A0A5M3WY53-F1
#
_entry.id   AF-A0A5M3WY53-F1
#
_cell.length_a   1.000
_cell.length_b   1.000
_cell.length_c   1.000
_cell.angle_alpha   90.00
_cell.angle_beta   90.00
_cell.angle_gamma   90.00
#
_symmetry.space_group_name_H-M   'P 1'
#
loop_
_entity.id
_entity.type
_entity.pdbx_description
1 polymer ?
#
loop_
_entity_poly.entity_id
_entity_poly.type
_entity_poly.pdbx_seq_one_letter_code
_entity_poly.pdbx_strand_id
1 'polypeptide(L)'
;MLWRIDRNNQAETYLFVVSPAEPDLTHIVEQAGWPQTGRWQTYAYGPFLSRLAVGDQWTFRLTANPVHNIRRSDQEPTKVTAHVGPRHQLGWLLKHQENAGFRVVEKPVEQRVIPEDQHELTVRDRRQLAFKKGGKDKPVTLVTVTFDGRLEVTDPDALRRTLTHGLGRAKAYGCGLMTLAGA
;
A
#
# COMPACT_ATOMS: atom_id res chain seq x y z
N MET A 1 -5.74 -10.99 -6.35
CA MET A 1 -5.47 -11.12 -4.91
C MET A 1 -4.47 -10.05 -4.52
N LEU A 2 -4.74 -9.33 -3.44
CA LEU A 2 -3.83 -8.40 -2.79
C LEU A 2 -3.59 -8.87 -1.37
N TRP A 3 -2.41 -8.63 -0.85
CA TRP A 3 -2.08 -8.93 0.53
C TRP A 3 -1.07 -7.94 1.09
N ARG A 4 -1.02 -7.83 2.41
CA ARG A 4 -0.06 -7.00 3.14
C ARG A 4 0.24 -7.65 4.49
N ILE A 5 1.51 -7.60 4.89
CA ILE A 5 1.94 -8.04 6.21
C ILE A 5 2.20 -6.81 7.07
N ASP A 6 1.45 -6.68 8.16
CA ASP A 6 1.62 -5.62 9.14
C ASP A 6 2.31 -6.18 10.38
N ARG A 7 3.39 -5.53 10.81
CA ARG A 7 4.13 -5.86 12.03
C ARG A 7 4.06 -4.66 12.96
N ASN A 8 2.96 -4.56 13.69
CA ASN A 8 2.71 -3.41 14.56
C ASN A 8 3.63 -3.42 15.79
N ASN A 9 4.08 -4.60 16.23
CA ASN A 9 5.10 -4.79 17.26
C ASN A 9 5.93 -6.06 16.96
N GLN A 10 6.89 -6.42 17.82
CA GLN A 10 7.71 -7.63 17.62
C GLN A 10 6.97 -8.95 17.88
N ALA A 11 5.89 -8.91 18.64
CA ALA A 11 5.15 -10.10 19.08
C ALA A 11 3.99 -10.47 18.13
N GLU A 12 3.53 -9.54 17.30
CA GLU A 12 2.34 -9.72 16.46
C GLU A 12 2.62 -9.42 14.99
N THR A 13 2.16 -10.33 14.14
CA THR A 13 2.19 -10.18 12.69
C THR A 13 0.80 -10.46 12.13
N TYR A 14 0.24 -9.50 11.41
CA TYR A 14 -1.06 -9.60 10.79
C TYR A 14 -0.90 -9.75 9.27
N LEU A 15 -1.61 -10.71 8.69
CA LEU A 15 -1.75 -10.87 7.24
C LEU A 15 -3.14 -10.40 6.83
N PHE A 16 -3.20 -9.30 6.09
CA PHE A 16 -4.42 -8.84 5.44
C PHE A 16 -4.48 -9.36 4.02
N VAL A 17 -5.64 -9.87 3.60
CA VAL A 17 -5.88 -10.39 2.24
C VAL A 17 -7.17 -9.80 1.69
N VAL A 18 -7.10 -9.34 0.44
CA VAL A 18 -8.28 -9.02 -0.37
C VAL A 18 -8.29 -9.93 -1.58
N SER A 19 -9.35 -10.73 -1.70
CA SER A 19 -9.54 -11.71 -2.76
C SER A 19 -10.97 -11.62 -3.35
N PRO A 20 -11.16 -11.98 -4.63
CA PRO A 20 -12.50 -12.02 -5.24
C PRO A 20 -13.43 -13.08 -4.63
N ALA A 21 -12.87 -14.16 -4.11
CA ALA A 21 -13.59 -15.23 -3.43
C ALA A 21 -13.11 -15.36 -1.97
N GLU A 22 -13.93 -15.98 -1.12
CA GLU A 22 -13.55 -16.30 0.25
C GLU A 22 -12.28 -17.18 0.26
N PRO A 23 -11.21 -16.76 0.97
CA PRO A 23 -9.97 -17.52 1.00
C PRO A 23 -10.03 -18.65 2.03
N ASP A 24 -9.48 -19.80 1.67
CA ASP A 24 -9.10 -20.84 2.63
C ASP A 24 -7.65 -20.61 3.06
N LEU A 25 -7.45 -20.33 4.35
CA LEU A 25 -6.12 -20.06 4.92
C LEU A 25 -5.60 -21.22 5.79
N THR A 26 -6.19 -22.42 5.66
CA THR A 26 -5.79 -23.62 6.42
C THR A 26 -4.28 -23.86 6.33
N HIS A 27 -3.72 -23.87 5.12
CA HIS A 27 -2.28 -24.09 4.91
C HIS A 27 -1.40 -23.00 5.53
N ILE A 28 -1.88 -21.76 5.65
CA ILE A 28 -1.12 -20.70 6.32
C ILE A 28 -1.10 -20.95 7.83
N VAL A 29 -2.24 -21.34 8.41
CA VAL A 29 -2.33 -21.68 9.83
C VAL A 29 -1.45 -22.89 10.17
N GLU A 30 -1.40 -23.89 9.30
CA GLU A 30 -0.54 -25.07 9.48
C GLU A 30 0.95 -24.72 9.47
N GLN A 31 1.38 -23.83 8.57
CA GLN A 31 2.81 -23.51 8.39
C GLN A 31 3.33 -22.43 9.34
N ALA A 32 2.49 -21.46 9.70
CA ALA A 32 2.93 -20.24 10.38
C ALA A 32 2.03 -19.84 11.57
N GLY A 33 0.92 -20.53 11.78
CA GLY A 33 0.02 -20.30 12.90
C GLY A 33 0.16 -21.36 14.00
N TRP A 34 -0.75 -21.28 14.96
CA TRP A 34 -0.95 -22.29 15.99
C TRP A 34 -2.32 -22.93 15.75
N PRO A 35 -2.44 -24.17 15.26
CA PRO A 35 -3.73 -24.72 14.83
C PRO A 35 -4.87 -24.64 15.86
N GLN A 36 -4.55 -24.62 17.16
CA GLN A 36 -5.53 -24.52 18.24
C GLN A 36 -6.02 -23.09 18.52
N THR A 37 -5.27 -22.05 18.11
CA THR A 37 -5.58 -20.63 18.43
C THR A 37 -5.57 -19.72 17.20
N GLY A 38 -4.93 -20.14 16.10
CA GLY A 38 -4.83 -19.46 14.82
C GLY A 38 -6.12 -19.61 14.04
N ARG A 39 -7.05 -18.69 14.27
CA ARG A 39 -8.24 -18.53 13.43
C ARG A 39 -8.05 -17.31 12.53
N TRP A 40 -8.43 -17.41 11.26
CA TRP A 40 -8.61 -16.25 10.42
C TRP A 40 -10.05 -15.77 10.49
N GLN A 41 -10.26 -14.52 10.08
CA GLN A 41 -11.58 -13.94 9.95
C GLN A 41 -11.77 -13.47 8.51
N THR A 42 -12.92 -13.81 7.94
CA THR A 42 -13.32 -13.36 6.60
C THR A 42 -14.54 -12.47 6.74
N TYR A 43 -14.53 -11.34 6.03
CA TYR A 43 -15.64 -10.40 5.97
C TYR A 43 -16.00 -10.09 4.52
N ALA A 44 -17.30 -9.96 4.23
CA ALA A 44 -17.75 -9.51 2.93
C ALA A 44 -17.30 -8.06 2.68
N TYR A 45 -16.51 -7.82 1.64
CA TYR A 45 -15.95 -6.50 1.37
C TYR A 45 -16.90 -5.57 0.60
N GLY A 46 -17.81 -6.15 -0.20
CA GLY A 46 -18.78 -5.42 -1.02
C GLY A 46 -19.62 -4.38 -0.26
N PRO A 47 -20.23 -4.71 0.90
CA PRO A 47 -20.99 -3.75 1.70
C PRO A 47 -20.18 -2.53 2.11
N PHE A 48 -18.92 -2.72 2.54
CA PHE A 48 -18.03 -1.61 2.86
C PHE A 48 -17.75 -0.74 1.61
N LEU A 49 -17.39 -1.37 0.50
CA LEU A 49 -17.08 -0.68 -0.76
C LEU A 49 -18.28 0.16 -1.27
N SER A 50 -19.50 -0.36 -1.13
CA SER A 50 -20.72 0.32 -1.57
C SER A 50 -21.04 1.59 -0.80
N ARG A 51 -20.54 1.72 0.44
CA ARG A 51 -20.81 2.86 1.32
C ARG A 51 -19.88 4.05 1.09
N LEU A 52 -18.76 3.86 0.38
CA LEU A 52 -17.83 4.94 0.08
C LEU A 52 -18.55 6.03 -0.73
N ALA A 53 -18.51 7.26 -0.22
CA ALA A 53 -19.10 8.44 -0.82
C ALA A 53 -18.08 9.58 -0.94
N VAL A 54 -18.31 10.50 -1.87
CA VAL A 54 -17.48 11.70 -2.04
C VAL A 54 -17.50 12.52 -0.74
N GLY A 55 -16.33 12.98 -0.31
CA GLY A 55 -16.17 13.76 0.92
C GLY A 55 -15.97 12.93 2.19
N ASP A 56 -16.15 11.60 2.13
CA ASP A 56 -15.84 10.75 3.28
C ASP A 56 -14.35 10.85 3.63
N GLN A 57 -14.05 10.92 4.92
CA GLN A 57 -12.68 10.91 5.42
C GLN A 57 -12.36 9.61 6.14
N TRP A 58 -11.19 9.05 5.83
CA TRP A 58 -10.72 7.78 6.36
C TRP A 58 -9.26 7.88 6.76
N THR A 59 -8.89 7.18 7.82
CA THR A 59 -7.49 6.80 8.01
C THR A 59 -7.15 5.69 7.04
N PHE A 60 -5.96 5.71 6.47
CA PHE A 60 -5.53 4.69 5.53
C PHE A 60 -4.13 4.20 5.84
N ARG A 61 -3.89 2.95 5.43
CA ARG A 61 -2.55 2.37 5.35
C ARG A 61 -2.36 1.74 3.98
N LEU A 62 -1.19 1.95 3.38
CA LEU A 62 -0.80 1.37 2.10
C LEU A 62 0.68 0.99 2.12
N THR A 63 1.01 -0.28 1.90
CA THR A 63 2.40 -0.65 1.56
C THR A 63 2.53 -0.67 0.05
N ALA A 64 3.47 0.09 -0.52
CA ALA A 64 3.68 0.16 -1.96
C ALA A 64 5.17 0.08 -2.33
N ASN A 65 5.44 -0.04 -3.63
CA ASN A 65 6.76 0.11 -4.23
C ASN A 65 6.77 1.38 -5.08
N PRO A 66 7.15 2.55 -4.51
CA PRO A 66 7.19 3.81 -5.22
C PRO A 66 8.32 3.78 -6.25
N VAL A 67 7.95 3.78 -7.53
CA VAL A 67 8.91 3.75 -8.64
C VAL A 67 8.67 4.89 -9.61
N HIS A 68 9.74 5.25 -10.32
CA HIS A 68 9.71 6.18 -11.43
C HIS A 68 10.57 5.65 -12.57
N ASN A 69 10.31 6.18 -13.76
CA ASN A 69 11.07 5.89 -14.96
C ASN A 69 12.24 6.87 -15.05
N ILE A 70 13.45 6.35 -15.21
CA ILE A 70 14.67 7.12 -15.43
C ILE A 70 15.24 6.76 -16.79
N ARG A 71 15.68 7.77 -17.53
CA ARG A 71 16.50 7.63 -18.72
C ARG A 71 17.78 8.44 -18.51
N ARG A 72 18.96 7.82 -18.68
CA ARG A 72 20.25 8.50 -18.46
C ARG A 72 20.71 9.31 -19.67
N SER A 73 20.39 8.84 -20.87
CA SER A 73 20.69 9.50 -22.14
C SER A 73 19.64 9.13 -23.19
N ASP A 74 19.55 9.90 -24.27
CA ASP A 74 18.58 9.65 -25.36
C ASP A 74 18.84 8.38 -26.18
N GLN A 75 19.95 7.68 -25.91
CA GLN A 75 20.27 6.41 -26.55
C GLN A 75 20.03 5.22 -25.61
N GLU A 76 19.84 5.45 -24.30
CA GLU A 76 19.60 4.39 -23.34
C GLU A 76 18.11 4.05 -23.19
N PRO A 77 17.77 2.77 -22.91
CA PRO A 77 16.41 2.37 -22.60
C PRO A 77 15.97 2.94 -21.25
N THR A 78 14.69 3.26 -21.14
CA THR A 78 14.07 3.71 -19.89
C THR A 78 14.11 2.59 -18.84
N LYS A 79 14.62 2.90 -17.65
CA LYS A 79 14.73 1.97 -16.52
C LYS A 79 13.80 2.40 -15.38
N VAL A 80 13.12 1.43 -14.79
CA VAL A 80 12.25 1.65 -13.64
C VAL A 80 13.11 1.59 -12.38
N THR A 81 13.10 2.67 -11.60
CA THR A 81 13.90 2.81 -10.37
C THR A 81 13.02 3.21 -9.20
N ALA A 82 13.30 2.67 -8.01
CA ALA A 82 12.57 3.04 -6.80
C ALA A 82 12.92 4.46 -6.33
N HIS A 83 11.94 5.17 -5.76
CA HIS A 83 12.21 6.38 -4.99
C HIS A 83 12.85 6.00 -3.65
N VAL A 84 14.00 6.64 -3.36
CA VAL A 84 14.81 6.37 -2.17
C VAL A 84 14.45 7.33 -1.03
N GLY A 85 14.30 8.62 -1.33
CA GLY A 85 14.05 9.67 -0.33
C GLY A 85 12.58 9.78 0.08
N PRO A 86 12.26 10.03 1.38
CA PRO A 86 10.89 10.17 1.86
C PRO A 86 10.08 11.22 1.09
N ARG A 87 10.68 12.37 0.78
CA ARG A 87 10.04 13.43 -0.03
C ARG A 87 9.53 12.93 -1.38
N HIS A 88 10.35 12.15 -2.09
CA HIS A 88 9.97 11.57 -3.38
C HIS A 88 8.93 10.45 -3.23
N GLN A 89 8.94 9.71 -2.12
CA GLN A 89 7.94 8.67 -1.84
C GLN A 89 6.57 9.29 -1.52
N LEU A 90 6.54 10.35 -0.70
CA LEU A 90 5.33 11.15 -0.47
C LEU A 90 4.80 11.71 -1.80
N GLY A 91 5.67 12.37 -2.57
CA GLY A 91 5.31 12.92 -3.88
C GLY A 91 4.81 11.85 -4.87
N TRP A 92 5.32 10.62 -4.79
CA TRP A 92 4.78 9.51 -5.57
C TRP A 92 3.32 9.24 -5.22
N LEU A 93 2.96 9.15 -3.93
CA LEU A 93 1.56 8.91 -3.56
C LEU A 93 0.66 10.06 -3.99
N LEU A 94 1.09 11.30 -3.72
CA LEU A 94 0.34 12.51 -4.10
C LEU A 94 0.12 12.60 -5.62
N LYS A 95 1.08 12.17 -6.43
CA LYS A 95 0.91 12.10 -7.89
C LYS A 95 -0.12 11.06 -8.34
N HIS A 96 -0.36 10.02 -7.55
CA HIS A 96 -1.30 8.94 -7.91
C HIS A 96 -2.69 9.13 -7.29
N GLN A 97 -2.87 10.05 -6.35
CA GLN A 97 -4.10 10.17 -5.56
C GLN A 97 -5.36 10.44 -6.43
N GLU A 98 -5.24 11.35 -7.41
CA GLU A 98 -6.36 11.72 -8.29
C GLU A 98 -6.89 10.52 -9.08
N ASN A 99 -5.99 9.81 -9.77
CA ASN A 99 -6.34 8.58 -10.50
C ASN A 99 -6.79 7.43 -9.58
N ALA A 100 -6.43 7.50 -8.30
CA ALA A 100 -6.79 6.51 -7.30
C ALA A 100 -8.11 6.83 -6.57
N GLY A 101 -8.75 7.96 -6.88
CA GLY A 101 -10.06 8.35 -6.34
C GLY A 101 -10.05 8.93 -4.94
N PHE A 102 -8.90 9.43 -4.47
CA PHE A 102 -8.81 10.10 -3.18
C PHE A 102 -7.88 11.32 -3.23
N ARG A 103 -7.96 12.14 -2.18
CA ARG A 103 -7.00 13.20 -1.89
C ARG A 103 -6.47 13.01 -0.47
N VAL A 104 -5.17 13.10 -0.28
CA VAL A 104 -4.57 13.10 1.06
C VAL A 104 -4.95 14.41 1.76
N VAL A 105 -5.42 14.32 3.00
CA VAL A 105 -5.84 15.50 3.78
C VAL A 105 -4.64 16.42 4.03
N GLU A 106 -4.84 17.71 3.80
CA GLU A 106 -3.85 18.74 4.10
C GLU A 106 -3.86 19.08 5.60
N LYS A 107 -2.68 19.33 6.15
CA LYS A 107 -2.52 19.85 7.51
C LYS A 107 -2.96 21.32 7.58
N PRO A 108 -3.64 21.75 8.67
CA PRO A 108 -3.84 23.16 8.97
C PRO A 108 -2.50 23.91 8.95
N VAL A 109 -2.49 25.17 8.49
CA VAL A 109 -1.26 25.95 8.31
C VAL A 109 -0.47 26.06 9.61
N GLU A 110 -1.17 26.11 10.74
CA GLU A 110 -0.65 26.22 12.10
C GLU A 110 0.12 24.96 12.54
N GLN A 111 -0.17 23.81 11.93
CA GLN A 111 0.46 22.52 12.25
C GLN A 111 1.62 22.18 11.30
N ARG A 112 1.91 23.03 10.30
CA ARG A 112 2.98 22.80 9.33
C ARG A 112 4.32 23.21 9.95
N VAL A 113 5.12 22.24 10.37
CA VAL A 113 6.43 22.49 11.01
C VAL A 113 7.49 22.93 9.98
N ILE A 114 7.41 22.39 8.76
CA ILE A 114 8.30 22.73 7.64
C ILE A 114 7.48 22.87 6.35
N PRO A 115 7.94 23.64 5.34
CA PRO A 115 7.21 23.82 4.08
C PRO A 115 6.85 22.52 3.36
N GLU A 116 7.61 21.44 3.56
CA GLU A 116 7.34 20.14 2.94
C GLU A 116 6.34 19.26 3.72
N ASP A 117 5.94 19.66 4.94
CA ASP A 117 5.04 18.90 5.82
C ASP A 117 3.58 19.37 5.67
N GLN A 118 3.04 19.29 4.45
CA GLN A 118 1.74 19.87 4.11
C GLN A 118 0.57 18.92 4.30
N HIS A 119 0.81 17.61 4.43
CA HIS A 119 -0.22 16.58 4.38
C HIS A 119 -0.21 15.71 5.64
N GLU A 120 -1.37 15.20 6.04
CA GLU A 120 -1.52 14.17 7.07
C GLU A 120 -1.06 12.81 6.53
N LEU A 121 0.24 12.69 6.27
CA LEU A 121 0.85 11.54 5.63
C LEU A 121 2.26 11.29 6.16
N THR A 122 2.52 10.05 6.56
CA THR A 122 3.82 9.58 7.04
C THR A 122 4.30 8.40 6.20
N VAL A 123 5.61 8.33 5.97
CA VAL A 123 6.27 7.15 5.38
C VAL A 123 7.04 6.42 6.46
N ARG A 124 6.81 5.11 6.60
CA ARG A 124 7.55 4.23 7.50
C ARG A 124 7.82 2.87 6.85
N ASP A 125 8.43 1.96 7.62
CA ASP A 125 8.70 0.57 7.23
C ASP A 125 9.38 0.41 5.87
N ARG A 126 10.32 1.32 5.56
CA ARG A 126 11.10 1.26 4.34
C ARG A 126 12.00 0.03 4.35
N ARG A 127 11.85 -0.87 3.39
CA ARG A 127 12.66 -2.07 3.24
C ARG A 127 13.18 -2.20 1.83
N GLN A 128 14.42 -2.68 1.71
CA GLN A 128 14.99 -3.10 0.44
C GLN A 128 15.06 -4.62 0.46
N LEU A 129 14.27 -5.28 -0.39
CA LEU A 129 14.26 -6.73 -0.50
C LEU A 129 15.06 -7.14 -1.74
N ALA A 130 15.89 -8.16 -1.59
CA ALA A 130 16.61 -8.79 -2.68
C ALA A 130 16.49 -10.30 -2.53
N PHE A 131 15.97 -10.98 -3.55
CA PHE A 131 15.81 -12.44 -3.53
C PHE A 131 16.01 -13.04 -4.93
N LYS A 132 16.44 -14.30 -4.97
CA LYS A 132 16.56 -15.04 -6.23
C LYS A 132 15.20 -15.61 -6.62
N LYS A 133 14.82 -15.46 -7.89
CA LYS A 133 13.67 -16.14 -8.47
C LYS A 133 14.21 -17.33 -9.26
N GLY A 134 13.64 -18.52 -9.05
CA GLY A 134 14.12 -19.78 -9.65
C GLY A 134 14.44 -19.64 -11.15
N GLY A 135 15.63 -20.09 -11.54
CA GLY A 135 16.10 -20.07 -12.93
C GLY A 135 16.63 -18.72 -13.44
N LYS A 136 16.80 -17.69 -12.59
CA LYS A 136 17.41 -16.40 -13.00
C LYS A 136 18.68 -16.09 -12.23
N ASP A 137 19.72 -15.70 -12.95
CA ASP A 137 21.01 -15.30 -12.37
C ASP A 137 20.94 -13.96 -11.62
N LYS A 138 20.08 -13.05 -12.06
CA LYS A 138 19.93 -11.72 -11.45
C LYS A 138 18.86 -11.72 -10.36
N PRO A 139 19.17 -11.26 -9.14
CA PRO A 139 18.19 -11.15 -8.07
C PRO A 139 17.11 -10.13 -8.42
N VAL A 140 15.90 -10.38 -7.94
CA VAL A 140 14.81 -9.39 -7.94
C VAL A 140 15.08 -8.45 -6.77
N THR A 141 15.28 -7.17 -7.06
CA THR A 141 15.40 -6.12 -6.05
C THR A 141 14.15 -5.26 -6.07
N LEU A 142 13.56 -5.03 -4.90
CA LEU A 142 12.42 -4.13 -4.74
C LEU A 142 12.55 -3.32 -3.46
N VAL A 143 11.98 -2.12 -3.49
CA VAL A 143 11.85 -1.26 -2.31
C VAL A 143 10.39 -1.22 -1.93
N THR A 144 10.07 -1.49 -0.68
CA THR A 144 8.73 -1.29 -0.14
C THR A 144 8.75 -0.16 0.86
N VAL A 145 7.66 0.60 0.91
CA VAL A 145 7.40 1.57 1.98
C VAL A 145 5.95 1.49 2.39
N THR A 146 5.66 1.79 3.66
CA THR A 146 4.31 1.91 4.17
C THR A 146 3.96 3.38 4.34
N PHE A 147 2.85 3.77 3.74
CA PHE A 147 2.20 5.06 3.90
C PHE A 147 1.08 4.91 4.92
N ASP A 148 1.05 5.79 5.91
CA ASP A 148 -0.07 5.96 6.83
C ASP A 148 -0.51 7.41 6.80
N GLY A 149 -1.81 7.65 6.78
CA GLY A 149 -2.32 9.01 6.74
C GLY A 149 -3.83 9.10 6.76
N ARG A 150 -4.33 10.30 6.47
CA ARG A 150 -5.75 10.56 6.25
C ARG A 150 -6.01 10.94 4.81
N LEU A 151 -7.10 10.41 4.27
CA LEU A 151 -7.58 10.72 2.94
C LEU A 151 -9.04 11.13 2.96
N GLU A 152 -9.42 11.88 1.93
CA GLU A 152 -10.78 12.25 1.58
C GLU A 152 -11.12 11.57 0.24
N VAL A 153 -12.28 10.94 0.15
CA VAL A 153 -12.74 10.29 -1.07
C VAL A 153 -13.16 11.35 -2.09
N THR A 154 -12.58 11.31 -3.30
CA THR A 154 -12.92 12.24 -4.39
C THR A 154 -13.68 11.57 -5.51
N ASP A 155 -13.40 10.29 -5.78
CA ASP A 155 -14.12 9.44 -6.73
C ASP A 155 -14.28 8.04 -6.10
N PRO A 156 -15.48 7.69 -5.60
CA PRO A 156 -15.73 6.40 -4.98
C PRO A 156 -15.47 5.22 -5.92
N ASP A 157 -15.73 5.33 -7.22
CA ASP A 157 -15.54 4.24 -8.17
C ASP A 157 -14.06 3.99 -8.46
N ALA A 158 -13.28 5.06 -8.65
CA ALA A 158 -11.83 4.97 -8.74
C ALA A 158 -11.22 4.40 -7.45
N LEU A 159 -11.71 4.83 -6.27
CA LEU A 159 -11.23 4.31 -4.99
C LEU A 159 -11.59 2.83 -4.78
N ARG A 160 -12.81 2.40 -5.13
CA ARG A 160 -13.20 0.98 -5.10
C ARG A 160 -12.29 0.13 -5.98
N ARG A 161 -11.93 0.63 -7.17
CA ARG A 161 -10.95 -0.04 -8.04
C ARG A 161 -9.58 -0.09 -7.39
N THR A 162 -9.11 0.99 -6.78
CA THR A 162 -7.84 1.03 -6.05
C THR A 162 -7.80 0.01 -4.90
N LEU A 163 -8.86 -0.08 -4.10
CA LEU A 163 -8.95 -1.00 -2.96
C LEU A 163 -8.98 -2.48 -3.39
N THR A 164 -9.53 -2.78 -4.57
CA THR A 164 -9.67 -4.16 -5.06
C THR A 164 -8.55 -4.61 -5.99
N HIS A 165 -7.91 -3.69 -6.73
CA HIS A 165 -6.84 -3.99 -7.70
C HIS A 165 -5.45 -3.51 -7.27
N GLY A 166 -5.40 -2.68 -6.23
CA GLY A 166 -4.23 -2.20 -5.53
C GLY A 166 -3.52 -1.06 -6.24
N LEU A 167 -2.78 -0.26 -5.46
CA LEU A 167 -2.04 0.90 -5.94
C LEU A 167 -0.56 0.59 -6.20
N GLY A 168 -0.07 0.89 -7.40
CA GLY A 168 1.36 0.73 -7.74
C GLY A 168 1.78 -0.68 -8.20
N ARG A 169 3.10 -0.91 -8.21
CA ARG A 169 3.73 -2.16 -8.71
C ARG A 169 4.00 -3.16 -7.58
N ALA A 170 4.56 -4.32 -7.95
CA ALA A 170 5.00 -5.36 -7.02
C ALA A 170 3.88 -5.98 -6.16
N LYS A 171 2.65 -6.05 -6.68
CA LYS A 171 1.46 -6.56 -5.95
C LYS A 171 1.59 -8.00 -5.47
N ALA A 172 2.30 -8.83 -6.23
CA ALA A 172 2.61 -10.20 -5.84
C ALA A 172 3.57 -10.31 -4.63
N TYR A 173 4.19 -9.20 -4.22
CA TYR A 173 5.19 -9.14 -3.15
C TYR A 173 4.70 -8.33 -1.93
N GLY A 174 3.39 -8.30 -1.70
CA GLY A 174 2.81 -7.64 -0.53
C GLY A 174 2.68 -6.12 -0.67
N CYS A 175 2.69 -5.60 -1.90
CA CYS A 175 2.48 -4.19 -2.20
C CYS A 175 1.09 -3.93 -2.79
N GLY A 176 0.64 -2.69 -2.70
CA GLY A 176 -0.56 -2.16 -3.33
C GLY A 176 -1.85 -2.37 -2.57
N LEU A 177 -1.90 -3.19 -1.51
CA LEU A 177 -3.07 -3.29 -0.66
C LEU A 177 -3.20 -2.03 0.21
N MET A 178 -4.27 -1.27 -0.02
CA MET A 178 -4.71 -0.17 0.81
C MET A 178 -5.85 -0.64 1.73
N THR A 179 -5.81 -0.24 3.00
CA THR A 179 -6.88 -0.49 3.98
C THR A 179 -7.36 0.84 4.54
N LEU A 180 -8.67 0.95 4.77
CA LEU A 180 -9.31 2.14 5.35
C LEU A 180 -9.87 1.79 6.73
N ALA A 181 -9.82 2.74 7.65
CA ALA A 181 -10.46 2.66 8.96
C ALA A 181 -11.10 4.02 9.31
N GLY A 182 -12.15 4.01 10.12
CA GLY A 182 -12.82 5.23 10.56
C GLY A 182 -11.81 6.23 11.12
N ALA A 183 -12.01 7.50 10.81
CA ALA A 183 -11.19 8.60 11.33
C ALA A 183 -11.44 8.83 12.82
#